data_AF-W4KEY3-F1
#
_entry.id   AF-W4KEY3-F1
#
_cell.length_a   1.000
_cell.length_b   1.000
_cell.length_c   1.000
_cell.angle_alpha   90.00
_cell.angle_beta   90.00
_cell.angle_gamma   90.00
#
_symmetry.space_group_name_H-M   'P 1'
#
loop_
_entity.id
_entity.type
_entity.pdbx_description
1 polymer ?
#
loop_
_entity_poly.entity_id
_entity_poly.type
_entity_poly.pdbx_seq_one_letter_code
_entity_poly.pdbx_strand_id
1 'polypeptide(L)'
;MSSDQVRGRAREFVELHDQVQTSVQLLDSLESFLSTFQKDLSAVSGQISDLQDRSKDIGSRLRSRKRIEKPLSSLLTELTIPPPLATTILDSDVGEAWIPAIEDFERRLERLKSRSRVRAARDLAEVAEGLRIAAATKLRAFFLALLQPIRTSMTTNMQVVQSSVFLKYRPLYAFLQRQAPNVAQEVQKAYVSAARTYYETGFRRYMRTLGWIKARTIEKADTLVSEATEKKIDVDIERLEHARIEGPGVTLAYMADDKAYKDHIESLFRSCMLVLMDNGTAEYSFVTMFFAPEPNLPASSSKDSDANMFSPKLFPADDLQSVQDTDFGVTTPRASRHRTESLFSTDSMPLDQTLTKEEQNALNTVWKQIMDPALEHAQNFARAAFEPPPAVIPLLTMIRLTESVMLEVQKRGCSPLESFVFGLRLQMWPLFQKAMSDQVDALKKLAEGAGGGYFRRAVETTDASVNNICKRYIVLFLSFVMLTEQTEETMIFSNLLRLRQELTKLIETHTDKSGDGLATATTRSSIFEDLLQGLNRGFRSAPSHPKAQTEITYWREKEEEARKRMDTITQQRHVRPGR
;
A
#
# COMPACT_ATOMS: atom_id res chain seq x y z
N MET A 1 84.91 -84.30 -91.51
CA MET A 1 83.54 -84.18 -92.04
C MET A 1 82.72 -83.33 -91.08
N SER A 2 81.98 -82.29 -91.45
CA SER A 2 82.30 -81.12 -92.28
C SER A 2 81.88 -79.90 -91.44
N SER A 3 82.76 -78.90 -91.36
CA SER A 3 82.60 -77.66 -90.58
C SER A 3 81.37 -76.82 -91.00
N ASP A 4 80.84 -77.04 -92.21
CA ASP A 4 79.76 -76.23 -92.77
C ASP A 4 78.34 -76.52 -92.22
N GLN A 5 78.04 -77.73 -91.74
CA GLN A 5 76.73 -78.03 -91.15
C GLN A 5 76.51 -77.39 -89.77
N VAL A 6 77.59 -77.21 -89.00
CA VAL A 6 77.54 -76.55 -87.68
C VAL A 6 77.27 -75.05 -87.84
N ARG A 7 77.79 -74.46 -88.92
CA ARG A 7 77.68 -73.02 -89.20
C ARG A 7 76.32 -72.59 -89.75
N GLY A 8 75.60 -73.48 -90.44
CA GLY A 8 74.24 -73.22 -90.96
C GLY A 8 73.16 -73.23 -89.86
N ARG A 9 73.15 -74.25 -88.99
CA ARG A 9 72.20 -74.32 -87.85
C ARG A 9 72.45 -73.20 -86.84
N ALA A 10 73.69 -72.74 -86.70
CA ALA A 10 74.01 -71.58 -85.87
C ALA A 10 73.27 -70.30 -86.32
N ARG A 11 73.02 -70.10 -87.62
CA ARG A 11 72.29 -68.90 -88.10
C ARG A 11 70.80 -68.93 -87.74
N GLU A 12 70.12 -70.06 -87.95
CA GLU A 12 68.70 -70.20 -87.57
C GLU A 12 68.51 -70.11 -86.05
N PHE A 13 69.42 -70.67 -85.26
CA PHE A 13 69.40 -70.50 -83.81
C PHE A 13 69.68 -69.05 -83.38
N VAL A 14 70.53 -68.32 -84.12
CA VAL A 14 70.77 -66.88 -83.88
C VAL A 14 69.55 -66.03 -84.25
N GLU A 15 68.86 -66.33 -85.35
CA GLU A 15 67.67 -65.59 -85.78
C GLU A 15 66.45 -65.87 -84.87
N LEU A 16 66.26 -67.12 -84.46
CA LEU A 16 65.26 -67.47 -83.45
C LEU A 16 65.61 -66.83 -82.09
N HIS A 17 66.89 -66.79 -81.73
CA HIS A 17 67.35 -66.08 -80.54
C HIS A 17 67.05 -64.59 -80.65
N ASP A 18 67.23 -63.96 -81.81
CA ASP A 18 66.93 -62.54 -82.06
C ASP A 18 65.41 -62.25 -81.99
N GLN A 19 64.56 -63.13 -82.51
CA GLN A 19 63.09 -63.00 -82.40
C GLN A 19 62.59 -63.24 -80.98
N VAL A 20 63.12 -64.25 -80.28
CA VAL A 20 62.82 -64.50 -78.86
C VAL A 20 63.28 -63.30 -78.05
N GLN A 21 64.47 -62.77 -78.32
CA GLN A 21 65.02 -61.58 -77.66
C GLN A 21 64.16 -60.34 -77.92
N THR A 22 63.62 -60.16 -79.13
CA THR A 22 62.68 -59.09 -79.44
C THR A 22 61.36 -59.26 -78.69
N SER A 23 60.82 -60.48 -78.59
CA SER A 23 59.59 -60.74 -77.82
C SER A 23 59.80 -60.53 -76.32
N VAL A 24 60.98 -60.89 -75.81
CA VAL A 24 61.39 -60.66 -74.42
C VAL A 24 61.53 -59.16 -74.17
N GLN A 25 62.16 -58.41 -75.08
CA GLN A 25 62.21 -56.94 -74.99
C GLN A 25 60.83 -56.28 -75.00
N LEU A 26 59.88 -56.82 -75.77
CA LEU A 26 58.52 -56.29 -75.84
C LEU A 26 57.73 -56.63 -74.57
N LEU A 27 57.93 -57.84 -74.02
CA LEU A 27 57.42 -58.22 -72.71
C LEU A 27 58.03 -57.37 -71.59
N ASP A 28 59.35 -57.11 -71.62
CA ASP A 28 60.03 -56.20 -70.68
C ASP A 28 59.46 -54.78 -70.78
N SER A 29 59.12 -54.33 -71.99
CA SER A 29 58.49 -53.00 -72.20
C SER A 29 57.07 -52.94 -71.61
N LEU A 30 56.31 -54.04 -71.72
CA LEU A 30 54.93 -54.13 -71.24
C LEU A 30 54.90 -54.32 -69.72
N GLU A 31 55.86 -55.08 -69.17
CA GLU A 31 56.12 -55.19 -67.74
C GLU A 31 56.54 -53.83 -67.17
N SER A 32 57.44 -53.10 -67.84
CA SER A 32 57.85 -51.75 -67.44
C SER A 32 56.67 -50.77 -67.46
N PHE A 33 55.83 -50.80 -68.49
CA PHE A 33 54.65 -49.94 -68.59
C PHE A 33 53.61 -50.26 -67.52
N LEU A 34 53.28 -51.53 -67.30
CA LEU A 34 52.35 -51.95 -66.24
C LEU A 34 52.90 -51.66 -64.85
N SER A 35 54.20 -51.85 -64.62
CA SER A 35 54.87 -51.48 -63.36
C SER A 35 54.79 -49.97 -63.11
N THR A 36 54.97 -49.16 -64.16
CA THR A 36 54.86 -47.69 -64.08
C THR A 36 53.41 -47.28 -63.84
N PHE A 37 52.44 -47.85 -64.57
CA PHE A 37 51.02 -47.56 -64.39
C PHE A 37 50.51 -47.98 -63.01
N GLN A 38 50.95 -49.12 -62.48
CA GLN A 38 50.64 -49.56 -61.11
C GLN A 38 51.24 -48.61 -60.07
N LYS A 39 52.50 -48.17 -60.27
CA LYS A 39 53.14 -47.17 -59.41
C LYS A 39 52.37 -45.84 -59.42
N ASP A 40 51.95 -45.37 -60.60
CA ASP A 40 51.21 -44.12 -60.75
C ASP A 40 49.81 -44.21 -60.12
N LEU A 41 49.09 -45.33 -60.31
CA LEU A 41 47.75 -45.53 -59.71
C LEU A 41 47.83 -45.67 -58.19
N SER A 42 48.89 -46.32 -57.68
CA SER A 42 49.18 -46.38 -56.24
C SER A 42 49.53 -45.00 -55.69
N ALA A 43 50.32 -44.20 -56.42
CA ALA A 43 50.66 -42.83 -56.04
C ALA A 43 49.43 -41.92 -56.02
N VAL A 44 48.57 -41.97 -57.06
CA VAL A 44 47.33 -41.19 -57.14
C VAL A 44 46.33 -41.63 -56.06
N SER A 45 46.18 -42.93 -55.82
CA SER A 45 45.32 -43.45 -54.75
C SER A 45 45.81 -43.02 -53.37
N GLY A 46 47.13 -43.02 -53.16
CA GLY A 46 47.77 -42.45 -51.97
C GLY A 46 47.46 -40.95 -51.81
N GLN A 47 47.61 -40.16 -52.88
CA GLN A 47 47.28 -38.73 -52.86
C GLN A 47 45.79 -38.45 -52.61
N ILE A 48 44.89 -39.26 -53.18
CA ILE A 48 43.44 -39.14 -52.94
C ILE A 48 43.12 -39.51 -51.49
N SER A 49 43.73 -40.56 -50.93
CA SER A 49 43.60 -40.91 -49.51
C SER A 49 44.10 -39.77 -48.62
N ASP A 50 45.29 -39.23 -48.90
CA ASP A 50 45.86 -38.09 -48.18
C ASP A 50 44.94 -36.86 -48.24
N LEU A 51 44.32 -36.60 -49.40
CA LEU A 51 43.38 -35.49 -49.58
C LEU A 51 42.09 -35.72 -48.79
N GLN A 52 41.56 -36.95 -48.79
CA GLN A 52 40.39 -37.31 -48.01
C GLN A 52 40.65 -37.20 -46.51
N ASP A 53 41.81 -37.65 -46.05
CA ASP A 53 42.21 -37.56 -44.65
C ASP A 53 42.41 -36.10 -44.23
N ARG A 54 43.01 -35.26 -45.08
CA ARG A 54 43.07 -33.80 -44.88
C ARG A 54 41.68 -33.18 -44.84
N SER A 55 40.77 -33.58 -45.72
CA SER A 55 39.39 -33.07 -45.73
C SER A 55 38.64 -33.45 -44.45
N LYS A 56 38.81 -34.68 -43.96
CA LYS A 56 38.24 -35.14 -42.68
C LYS A 56 38.83 -34.38 -41.50
N ASP A 57 40.15 -34.16 -41.48
CA ASP A 57 40.83 -33.38 -40.44
C ASP A 57 40.31 -31.93 -40.42
N ILE A 58 40.28 -31.26 -41.57
CA ILE A 58 39.72 -29.90 -41.71
C ILE A 58 38.25 -29.86 -41.25
N GLY A 59 37.45 -30.85 -41.67
CA GLY A 59 36.06 -30.97 -41.24
C GLY A 59 35.93 -31.12 -39.72
N SER A 60 36.80 -31.89 -39.08
CA SER A 60 36.81 -32.06 -37.62
C SER A 60 37.19 -30.75 -36.91
N ARG A 61 38.20 -30.03 -37.39
CA ARG A 61 38.62 -28.71 -36.88
C ARG A 61 37.54 -27.64 -37.04
N LEU A 62 36.79 -27.67 -38.14
CA LEU A 62 35.70 -26.72 -38.38
C LEU A 62 34.53 -26.98 -37.42
N ARG A 63 34.18 -28.25 -37.20
CA ARG A 63 33.15 -28.63 -36.22
C ARG A 63 33.55 -28.22 -34.80
N SER A 64 34.80 -28.45 -34.39
CA SER A 64 35.27 -28.05 -33.06
C SER A 64 35.25 -26.53 -32.87
N ARG A 65 35.66 -25.76 -33.89
CA ARG A 65 35.59 -24.28 -33.87
C ARG A 65 34.16 -23.76 -33.77
N LYS A 66 33.22 -24.26 -34.59
CA LYS A 66 31.80 -23.87 -34.52
C LYS A 66 31.17 -24.15 -33.17
N ARG A 67 31.56 -25.26 -32.51
CA ARG A 67 31.08 -25.60 -31.16
C ARG A 67 31.53 -24.58 -30.12
N ILE A 68 32.71 -23.99 -30.27
CA ILE A 68 33.28 -23.00 -29.34
C ILE A 68 32.79 -21.58 -29.67
N GLU A 69 32.55 -21.28 -30.95
CA GLU A 69 32.13 -19.96 -31.43
C GLU A 69 30.86 -19.46 -30.76
N LYS A 70 29.82 -20.30 -30.64
CA LYS A 70 28.53 -19.87 -30.06
C LYS A 70 28.64 -19.51 -28.56
N PRO A 71 29.23 -20.33 -27.68
CA PRO A 71 29.49 -19.93 -26.29
C PRO A 71 30.40 -18.71 -26.16
N LEU A 72 31.43 -18.58 -27.00
CA LEU A 72 32.36 -17.46 -26.94
C LEU A 72 31.71 -16.14 -27.37
N SER A 73 30.89 -16.18 -28.43
CA SER A 73 30.11 -15.03 -28.91
C SER A 73 29.09 -14.57 -27.86
N SER A 74 28.41 -15.52 -27.21
CA SER A 74 27.53 -15.24 -26.07
C SER A 74 28.28 -14.56 -24.93
N LEU A 75 29.41 -15.15 -24.50
CA LEU A 75 30.27 -14.60 -23.45
C LEU A 75 30.75 -13.17 -23.76
N LEU A 76 31.17 -12.90 -24.99
CA LEU A 76 31.60 -11.57 -25.42
C LEU A 76 30.44 -10.56 -25.38
N THR A 77 29.27 -10.93 -25.88
CA THR A 77 28.07 -10.06 -25.87
C THR A 77 27.62 -9.74 -24.44
N GLU A 78 27.78 -10.70 -23.53
CA GLU A 78 27.41 -10.59 -22.12
C GLU A 78 28.39 -9.75 -21.29
N LEU A 79 29.69 -9.82 -21.56
CA LEU A 79 30.73 -9.11 -20.80
C LEU A 79 31.02 -7.70 -21.36
N THR A 80 30.81 -7.48 -22.65
CA THR A 80 31.14 -6.18 -23.27
C THR A 80 30.20 -5.10 -22.77
N ILE A 81 30.74 -3.94 -22.43
CA ILE A 81 29.95 -2.72 -22.19
C ILE A 81 29.90 -1.95 -23.52
N PRO A 82 28.73 -1.80 -24.16
CA PRO A 82 28.63 -1.07 -25.41
C PRO A 82 29.08 0.40 -25.24
N PRO A 83 29.91 0.95 -26.15
CA PRO A 83 30.23 2.37 -26.16
C PRO A 83 29.01 3.32 -26.07
N PRO A 84 27.87 3.09 -26.76
CA PRO A 84 26.70 3.95 -26.60
C PRO A 84 26.14 3.96 -25.17
N LEU A 85 26.22 2.84 -24.46
CA LEU A 85 25.81 2.77 -23.05
C LEU A 85 26.72 3.61 -22.16
N ALA A 86 28.04 3.53 -22.38
CA ALA A 86 29.02 4.34 -21.64
C ALA A 86 28.83 5.84 -21.91
N THR A 87 28.67 6.24 -23.17
CA THR A 87 28.41 7.66 -23.53
C THR A 87 27.10 8.18 -22.95
N THR A 88 26.05 7.34 -22.89
CA THR A 88 24.79 7.73 -22.21
C THR A 88 25.05 8.04 -20.74
N ILE A 89 25.80 7.19 -20.04
CA ILE A 89 26.11 7.40 -18.61
C ILE A 89 27.03 8.62 -18.40
N LEU A 90 28.02 8.83 -19.27
CA LEU A 90 29.05 9.86 -19.10
C LEU A 90 28.63 11.24 -19.61
N ASP A 91 27.97 11.32 -20.76
CA ASP A 91 27.79 12.57 -21.49
C ASP A 91 26.35 13.12 -21.44
N SER A 92 25.37 12.28 -21.10
CA SER A 92 23.96 12.72 -21.01
C SER A 92 23.53 13.07 -19.58
N ASP A 93 22.49 13.89 -19.48
CA ASP A 93 21.79 14.18 -18.23
C ASP A 93 20.79 13.08 -17.88
N VAL A 94 20.55 12.89 -16.57
CA VAL A 94 19.63 11.86 -16.07
C VAL A 94 18.20 12.20 -16.47
N GLY A 95 17.55 11.27 -17.18
CA GLY A 95 16.19 11.41 -17.67
C GLY A 95 15.56 10.05 -17.95
N GLU A 96 14.51 10.01 -18.78
CA GLU A 96 13.76 8.77 -19.04
C GLU A 96 14.59 7.71 -19.77
N ALA A 97 15.48 8.16 -20.67
CA ALA A 97 16.38 7.28 -21.41
C ALA A 97 17.37 6.52 -20.49
N TRP A 98 17.59 7.01 -19.27
CA TRP A 98 18.47 6.34 -18.30
C TRP A 98 17.84 5.08 -17.69
N ILE A 99 16.52 4.95 -17.67
CA ILE A 99 15.84 3.78 -17.08
C ILE A 99 16.28 2.49 -17.76
N PRO A 100 16.07 2.30 -19.08
CA PRO A 100 16.52 1.08 -19.76
C PRO A 100 18.05 0.97 -19.84
N ALA A 101 18.78 2.09 -19.87
CA ALA A 101 20.24 2.09 -19.91
C ALA A 101 20.84 1.55 -18.60
N ILE A 102 20.36 2.02 -17.45
CA ILE A 102 20.83 1.56 -16.14
C ILE A 102 20.45 0.11 -15.89
N GLU A 103 19.27 -0.34 -16.32
CA GLU A 103 18.90 -1.75 -16.26
C GLU A 103 19.84 -2.65 -17.08
N ASP A 104 20.21 -2.24 -18.31
CA ASP A 104 21.18 -3.01 -19.12
C ASP A 104 22.58 -2.98 -18.50
N PHE A 105 22.99 -1.83 -17.97
CA PHE A 105 24.26 -1.67 -17.29
C PHE A 105 24.35 -2.55 -16.03
N GLU A 106 23.29 -2.62 -15.24
CA GLU A 106 23.23 -3.45 -14.03
C GLU A 106 23.35 -4.94 -14.35
N ARG A 107 22.62 -5.42 -15.36
CA ARG A 107 22.75 -6.82 -15.83
C ARG A 107 24.18 -7.15 -16.24
N ARG A 108 24.88 -6.23 -16.89
CA ARG A 108 26.29 -6.39 -17.29
C ARG A 108 27.23 -6.37 -16.08
N LEU A 109 26.98 -5.50 -15.10
CA LEU A 109 27.75 -5.47 -13.85
C LEU A 109 27.66 -6.80 -13.08
N GLU A 110 26.47 -7.38 -12.97
CA GLU A 110 26.28 -8.69 -12.31
C GLU A 110 26.97 -9.83 -13.06
N ARG A 111 26.94 -9.81 -14.41
CA ARG A 111 27.66 -10.76 -15.27
C ARG A 111 29.18 -10.63 -15.13
N LEU A 112 29.71 -9.41 -15.09
CA LEU A 112 31.13 -9.16 -14.85
C LEU A 112 31.57 -9.66 -13.47
N LYS A 113 30.77 -9.41 -12.43
CA LYS A 113 31.01 -9.89 -11.05
C LYS A 113 31.01 -11.42 -10.97
N SER A 114 30.01 -12.08 -11.55
CA SER A 114 29.89 -13.55 -11.51
C SER A 114 31.01 -14.26 -12.30
N ARG A 115 31.55 -13.63 -13.35
CA ARG A 115 32.62 -14.18 -14.20
C ARG A 115 34.01 -13.60 -13.93
N SER A 116 34.28 -13.16 -12.69
CA SER A 116 35.57 -12.56 -12.26
C SER A 116 36.83 -13.39 -12.53
N ARG A 117 36.70 -14.70 -12.74
CA ARG A 117 37.82 -15.59 -13.11
C ARG A 117 38.33 -15.34 -14.54
N VAL A 118 37.49 -14.82 -15.43
CA VAL A 118 37.83 -14.54 -16.83
C VAL A 118 38.73 -13.30 -16.90
N ARG A 119 39.83 -13.38 -17.66
CA ARG A 119 40.76 -12.25 -17.82
C ARG A 119 40.06 -11.00 -18.36
N ALA A 120 39.27 -11.14 -19.42
CA ALA A 120 38.50 -10.02 -20.00
C ALA A 120 37.55 -9.35 -18.99
N ALA A 121 36.96 -10.11 -18.06
CA ALA A 121 36.11 -9.55 -17.01
C ALA A 121 36.92 -8.73 -15.98
N ARG A 122 38.16 -9.14 -15.69
CA ARG A 122 39.09 -8.37 -14.84
C ARG A 122 39.59 -7.11 -15.53
N ASP A 123 39.94 -7.20 -16.81
CA ASP A 123 40.42 -6.06 -17.60
C ASP A 123 39.31 -4.99 -17.73
N LEU A 124 38.03 -5.40 -17.77
CA LEU A 124 36.87 -4.48 -17.78
C LEU A 124 36.41 -4.02 -16.39
N ALA A 125 36.93 -4.61 -15.30
CA ALA A 125 36.42 -4.34 -13.95
C ALA A 125 36.62 -2.89 -13.52
N GLU A 126 37.78 -2.30 -13.81
CA GLU A 126 38.07 -0.89 -13.48
C GLU A 126 37.17 0.07 -14.26
N VAL A 127 36.93 -0.20 -15.54
CA VAL A 127 36.04 0.60 -16.39
C VAL A 127 34.59 0.51 -15.91
N ALA A 128 34.14 -0.71 -15.60
CA ALA A 128 32.79 -0.95 -15.09
C ALA A 128 32.57 -0.26 -13.73
N GLU A 129 33.57 -0.30 -12.86
CA GLU A 129 33.54 0.38 -11.56
C GLU A 129 33.55 1.90 -11.72
N GLY A 130 34.35 2.45 -12.64
CA GLY A 130 34.34 3.87 -12.99
C GLY A 130 32.97 4.35 -13.48
N LEU A 131 32.33 3.57 -14.38
CA LEU A 131 30.98 3.86 -14.86
C LEU A 131 29.93 3.74 -13.74
N ARG A 132 30.08 2.77 -12.83
CA ARG A 132 29.21 2.62 -11.66
C ARG A 132 29.27 3.85 -10.75
N ILE A 133 30.49 4.35 -10.48
CA ILE A 133 30.70 5.56 -9.66
C ILE A 133 30.12 6.79 -10.36
N ALA A 134 30.34 6.95 -11.67
CA ALA A 134 29.81 8.06 -12.45
C ALA A 134 28.26 8.05 -12.45
N ALA A 135 27.65 6.89 -12.73
CA ALA A 135 26.20 6.71 -12.68
C ALA A 135 25.66 7.04 -11.29
N ALA A 136 26.24 6.48 -10.22
CA ALA A 136 25.78 6.73 -8.86
C ALA A 136 25.87 8.23 -8.47
N THR A 137 26.94 8.92 -8.88
CA THR A 137 27.14 10.35 -8.62
C THR A 137 26.09 11.21 -9.32
N LYS A 138 25.79 10.91 -10.59
CA LYS A 138 24.74 11.62 -11.36
C LYS A 138 23.35 11.35 -10.82
N LEU A 139 23.02 10.09 -10.52
CA LEU A 139 21.73 9.71 -9.94
C LEU A 139 21.50 10.38 -8.58
N ARG A 140 22.54 10.49 -7.75
CA ARG A 140 22.49 11.24 -6.50
C ARG A 140 22.09 12.71 -6.74
N ALA A 141 22.80 13.39 -7.64
CA ALA A 141 22.51 14.80 -7.96
C ALA A 141 21.09 14.98 -8.50
N PHE A 142 20.65 14.06 -9.37
CA PHE A 142 19.30 14.03 -9.93
C PHE A 142 18.22 13.90 -8.84
N PHE A 143 18.30 12.89 -7.98
CA PHE A 143 17.31 12.72 -6.91
C PHE A 143 17.30 13.88 -5.91
N LEU A 144 18.47 14.45 -5.59
CA LEU A 144 18.53 15.64 -4.73
C LEU A 144 17.89 16.87 -5.38
N ALA A 145 18.02 17.04 -6.70
CA ALA A 145 17.36 18.10 -7.44
C ALA A 145 15.83 17.95 -7.43
N LEU A 146 15.32 16.71 -7.54
CA LEU A 146 13.87 16.44 -7.44
C LEU A 146 13.26 16.81 -6.08
N LEU A 147 14.07 16.86 -5.01
CA LEU A 147 13.62 17.27 -3.68
C LEU A 147 13.54 18.79 -3.51
N GLN A 148 14.17 19.56 -4.38
CA GLN A 148 14.29 21.01 -4.21
C GLN A 148 12.94 21.76 -4.14
N PRO A 149 11.91 21.41 -4.95
CA PRO A 149 10.59 22.04 -4.83
C PRO A 149 9.92 21.80 -3.48
N ILE A 150 10.08 20.60 -2.91
CA ILE A 150 9.50 20.23 -1.60
C ILE A 150 10.21 21.00 -0.47
N ARG A 151 11.53 21.21 -0.61
CA ARG A 151 12.35 21.93 0.39
C ARG A 151 12.11 23.43 0.41
N THR A 152 11.79 24.02 -0.74
CA THR A 152 11.72 25.48 -0.91
C THR A 152 10.31 26.04 -0.76
N SER A 153 9.29 25.28 -1.16
CA SER A 153 7.91 25.76 -1.14
C SER A 153 6.97 24.80 -0.40
N MET A 154 6.21 25.36 0.55
CA MET A 154 5.14 24.67 1.27
C MET A 154 3.88 24.46 0.42
N THR A 155 3.75 25.19 -0.69
CA THR A 155 2.59 25.06 -1.59
C THR A 155 2.78 23.98 -2.64
N THR A 156 3.96 23.37 -2.69
CA THR A 156 4.25 22.23 -3.55
C THR A 156 3.33 21.07 -3.18
N ASN A 157 2.60 20.53 -4.15
CA ASN A 157 1.78 19.34 -3.93
C ASN A 157 2.70 18.11 -3.83
N MET A 158 2.98 17.70 -2.58
CA MET A 158 3.83 16.55 -2.25
C MET A 158 3.38 15.26 -2.96
N GLN A 159 2.07 14.99 -2.96
CA GLN A 159 1.51 13.78 -3.56
C GLN A 159 1.79 13.71 -5.06
N VAL A 160 1.62 14.82 -5.79
CA VAL A 160 1.91 14.87 -7.23
C VAL A 160 3.40 14.65 -7.52
N VAL A 161 4.29 15.25 -6.71
CA VAL A 161 5.74 15.04 -6.85
C VAL A 161 6.09 13.58 -6.60
N GLN A 162 5.52 12.97 -5.56
CA GLN A 162 5.71 11.56 -5.25
C GLN A 162 5.20 10.63 -6.36
N SER A 163 3.93 10.78 -6.75
CA SER A 163 3.25 9.87 -7.68
C SER A 163 3.71 10.01 -9.12
N SER A 164 3.89 11.23 -9.59
CA SER A 164 4.11 11.51 -11.02
C SER A 164 5.58 11.70 -11.37
N VAL A 165 6.41 12.10 -10.40
CA VAL A 165 7.84 12.36 -10.65
C VAL A 165 8.72 11.28 -10.03
N PHE A 166 8.65 11.05 -8.71
CA PHE A 166 9.55 10.12 -8.04
C PHE A 166 9.33 8.66 -8.46
N LEU A 167 8.08 8.18 -8.43
CA LEU A 167 7.79 6.77 -8.74
C LEU A 167 8.24 6.36 -10.14
N LYS A 168 8.23 7.26 -11.12
CA LYS A 168 8.72 7.03 -12.47
C LYS A 168 10.19 6.59 -12.50
N TYR A 169 11.01 7.13 -11.60
CA TYR A 169 12.44 6.87 -11.52
C TYR A 169 12.80 5.82 -10.46
N ARG A 170 11.83 5.09 -9.91
CA ARG A 170 12.07 3.99 -8.95
C ARG A 170 13.13 2.99 -9.41
N PRO A 171 13.17 2.51 -10.68
CA PRO A 171 14.22 1.57 -11.13
C PRO A 171 15.65 2.13 -10.96
N LEU A 172 15.83 3.45 -11.12
CA LEU A 172 17.12 4.10 -10.92
C LEU A 172 17.53 4.10 -9.44
N TYR A 173 16.56 4.24 -8.53
CA TYR A 173 16.82 4.11 -7.09
C TYR A 173 17.12 2.66 -6.69
N ALA A 174 16.44 1.68 -7.28
CA ALA A 174 16.72 0.25 -7.06
C ALA A 174 18.17 -0.11 -7.46
N PHE A 175 18.65 0.42 -8.59
CA PHE A 175 20.06 0.32 -8.97
C PHE A 175 21.00 0.88 -7.89
N LEU A 176 20.68 2.04 -7.31
CA LEU A 176 21.47 2.61 -6.21
C LEU A 176 21.45 1.69 -4.99
N GLN A 177 20.31 1.11 -4.63
CA GLN A 177 20.22 0.19 -3.49
C GLN A 177 21.13 -1.03 -3.67
N ARG A 178 21.19 -1.59 -4.88
CA ARG A 178 21.97 -2.80 -5.18
C ARG A 178 23.45 -2.52 -5.43
N GLN A 179 23.78 -1.49 -6.20
CA GLN A 179 25.14 -1.21 -6.67
C GLN A 179 25.86 -0.10 -5.89
N ALA A 180 25.16 0.76 -5.15
CA ALA A 180 25.73 1.90 -4.43
C ALA A 180 24.96 2.22 -3.12
N PRO A 181 24.90 1.29 -2.14
CA PRO A 181 24.01 1.40 -0.98
C PRO A 181 24.24 2.67 -0.15
N ASN A 182 25.47 3.14 -0.04
CA ASN A 182 25.80 4.39 0.66
C ASN A 182 25.09 5.61 0.01
N VAL A 183 25.07 5.66 -1.33
CA VAL A 183 24.42 6.74 -2.08
C VAL A 183 22.90 6.63 -1.98
N ALA A 184 22.34 5.43 -2.04
CA ALA A 184 20.91 5.20 -1.78
C ALA A 184 20.50 5.69 -0.39
N GLN A 185 21.28 5.38 0.65
CA GLN A 185 21.02 5.86 2.01
C GLN A 185 21.10 7.39 2.12
N GLU A 186 22.02 8.05 1.41
CA GLU A 186 22.06 9.52 1.34
C GLU A 186 20.80 10.10 0.71
N VAL A 187 20.33 9.53 -0.40
CA VAL A 187 19.09 9.96 -1.06
C VAL A 187 17.89 9.76 -0.15
N GLN A 188 17.77 8.59 0.50
CA GLN A 188 16.70 8.32 1.45
C GLN A 188 16.71 9.29 2.64
N LYS A 189 17.88 9.54 3.25
CA LYS A 189 18.02 10.51 4.35
C LYS A 189 17.65 11.93 3.91
N ALA A 190 18.06 12.33 2.71
CA ALA A 190 17.70 13.64 2.16
C ALA A 190 16.18 13.76 1.93
N TYR A 191 15.55 12.71 1.41
CA TYR A 191 14.09 12.65 1.27
C TYR A 191 13.41 12.75 2.64
N VAL A 192 13.81 11.93 3.61
CA VAL A 192 13.25 11.93 4.97
C VAL A 192 13.33 13.32 5.59
N SER A 193 14.49 13.98 5.48
CA SER A 193 14.67 15.34 6.00
C SER A 193 13.76 16.37 5.31
N ALA A 194 13.63 16.30 3.99
CA ALA A 194 12.76 17.19 3.21
C ALA A 194 11.28 16.97 3.55
N ALA A 195 10.82 15.72 3.51
CA ALA A 195 9.45 15.33 3.81
C ALA A 195 9.08 15.67 5.26
N ARG A 196 9.96 15.37 6.23
CA ARG A 196 9.76 15.72 7.64
C ARG A 196 9.53 17.22 7.80
N THR A 197 10.40 18.04 7.21
CA THR A 197 10.31 19.51 7.31
C THR A 197 9.01 20.04 6.68
N TYR A 198 8.62 19.46 5.52
CA TYR A 198 7.39 19.79 4.82
C TYR A 198 6.16 19.51 5.71
N TYR A 199 6.00 18.27 6.18
CA TYR A 199 4.85 17.91 7.01
C TYR A 199 4.86 18.61 8.36
N GLU A 200 6.00 18.68 9.05
CA GLU A 200 6.11 19.37 10.34
C GLU A 200 5.65 20.82 10.24
N THR A 201 6.11 21.55 9.22
CA THR A 201 5.75 22.96 9.05
C THR A 201 4.28 23.12 8.66
N GLY A 202 3.77 22.28 7.76
CA GLY A 202 2.37 22.28 7.34
C GLY A 202 1.42 21.99 8.51
N PHE A 203 1.65 20.89 9.23
CA PHE A 203 0.84 20.51 10.39
C PHE A 203 0.96 21.51 11.53
N ARG A 204 2.15 22.03 11.83
CA ARG A 204 2.32 23.08 12.85
C ARG A 204 1.47 24.31 12.53
N ARG A 205 1.50 24.78 11.29
CA ARG A 205 0.72 25.96 10.85
C ARG A 205 -0.77 25.65 10.91
N TYR A 206 -1.19 24.51 10.40
CA TYR A 206 -2.59 24.13 10.33
C TYR A 206 -3.19 23.89 11.72
N MET A 207 -2.53 23.13 12.59
CA MET A 207 -2.98 22.89 13.97
C MET A 207 -3.07 24.18 14.79
N ARG A 208 -2.13 25.11 14.59
CA ARG A 208 -2.21 26.45 15.22
C ARG A 208 -3.44 27.22 14.75
N THR A 209 -3.76 27.12 13.46
CA THR A 209 -4.91 27.78 12.84
C THR A 209 -6.23 27.23 13.40
N LEU A 210 -6.36 25.90 13.49
CA LEU A 210 -7.50 25.26 14.15
C LEU A 210 -7.59 25.66 15.63
N GLY A 211 -6.44 25.79 16.32
CA GLY A 211 -6.36 26.29 17.69
C GLY A 211 -6.90 27.71 17.86
N TRP A 212 -6.67 28.60 16.88
CA TRP A 212 -7.25 29.95 16.90
C TRP A 212 -8.76 29.95 16.73
N ILE A 213 -9.29 29.10 15.85
CA ILE A 213 -10.75 28.98 15.66
C ILE A 213 -11.38 28.39 16.93
N LYS A 214 -10.79 27.34 17.51
CA LYS A 214 -11.21 26.76 18.79
C LYS A 214 -11.30 27.83 19.89
N ALA A 215 -10.33 28.72 19.99
CA ALA A 215 -10.31 29.76 21.02
C ALA A 215 -11.49 30.75 20.92
N ARG A 216 -12.17 30.84 19.76
CA ARG A 216 -13.33 31.73 19.53
C ARG A 216 -14.66 31.09 19.93
N THR A 217 -14.70 29.76 20.02
CA THR A 217 -15.88 28.98 20.36
C THR A 217 -15.70 28.36 21.74
N ILE A 218 -16.32 28.97 22.76
CA ILE A 218 -16.34 28.42 24.12
C ILE A 218 -17.69 27.75 24.33
N GLU A 219 -17.77 26.45 24.06
CA GLU A 219 -18.89 25.61 24.47
C GLU A 219 -18.57 25.00 25.84
N LYS A 220 -19.39 25.30 26.85
CA LYS A 220 -19.28 24.67 28.16
C LYS A 220 -19.96 23.30 28.11
N ALA A 221 -19.36 22.31 28.76
CA ALA A 221 -19.98 21.01 28.96
C ALA A 221 -21.13 21.14 29.98
N ASP A 222 -22.30 21.51 29.47
CA ASP A 222 -23.50 21.69 30.29
C ASP A 222 -24.15 20.34 30.61
N THR A 223 -24.73 20.25 31.81
CA THR A 223 -25.54 19.09 32.21
C THR A 223 -26.98 19.25 31.74
N LEU A 224 -27.73 18.15 31.69
CA LEU A 224 -29.17 18.16 31.40
C LEU A 224 -29.95 19.12 32.33
N VAL A 225 -29.46 19.31 33.56
CA VAL A 225 -30.06 20.14 34.62
C VAL A 225 -29.68 21.63 34.52
N SER A 226 -28.71 21.99 33.69
CA SER A 226 -28.27 23.39 33.57
C SER A 226 -29.37 24.28 32.99
N GLU A 227 -29.50 25.53 33.43
CA GLU A 227 -30.50 26.46 32.90
C GLU A 227 -30.33 26.66 31.39
N ALA A 228 -31.46 26.79 30.68
CA ALA A 228 -31.43 26.96 29.23
C ALA A 228 -31.14 28.41 28.85
N THR A 229 -30.00 28.62 28.19
CA THR A 229 -29.85 29.77 27.30
C THR A 229 -30.89 29.65 26.20
N GLU A 230 -31.53 30.74 25.78
CA GLU A 230 -32.71 30.84 24.88
C GLU A 230 -32.60 30.17 23.48
N LYS A 231 -31.56 29.38 23.21
CA LYS A 231 -31.42 28.60 21.98
C LYS A 231 -32.44 27.47 21.91
N LYS A 232 -32.99 27.26 20.71
CA LYS A 232 -33.91 26.16 20.38
C LYS A 232 -33.25 24.82 20.73
N ILE A 233 -33.90 24.04 21.59
CA ILE A 233 -33.45 22.71 22.02
C ILE A 233 -33.96 21.71 20.98
N ASP A 234 -33.16 21.45 19.96
CA ASP A 234 -33.45 20.51 18.87
C ASP A 234 -32.19 19.71 18.50
N VAL A 235 -32.35 18.60 17.80
CA VAL A 235 -31.23 17.79 17.32
C VAL A 235 -30.58 18.51 16.13
N ASP A 236 -29.28 18.76 16.23
CA ASP A 236 -28.50 19.38 15.17
C ASP A 236 -27.90 18.29 14.27
N ILE A 237 -28.64 17.91 13.22
CA ILE A 237 -28.25 16.83 12.30
C ILE A 237 -26.94 17.15 11.58
N GLU A 238 -26.74 18.41 11.17
CA GLU A 238 -25.54 18.86 10.45
C GLU A 238 -24.28 18.64 11.30
N ARG A 239 -24.33 18.94 12.60
CA ARG A 239 -23.22 18.67 13.52
C ARG A 239 -22.92 17.18 13.67
N LEU A 240 -23.93 16.31 13.65
CA LEU A 240 -23.75 14.86 13.77
C LEU A 240 -23.07 14.26 12.52
N GLU A 241 -23.19 14.87 11.34
CA GLU A 241 -22.52 14.41 10.13
C GLU A 241 -20.99 14.45 10.24
N HIS A 242 -20.44 15.26 11.15
CA HIS A 242 -19.00 15.27 11.43
C HIS A 242 -18.46 13.92 11.95
N ALA A 243 -19.32 13.00 12.37
CA ALA A 243 -18.95 11.62 12.73
C ALA A 243 -18.52 10.75 11.53
N ARG A 244 -18.91 11.09 10.28
CA ARG A 244 -18.75 10.23 9.10
C ARG A 244 -17.70 10.75 8.15
N ILE A 245 -16.82 9.92 7.59
CA ILE A 245 -15.80 10.41 6.63
C ILE A 245 -16.43 11.18 5.45
N GLU A 246 -17.56 10.73 4.93
CA GLU A 246 -18.30 11.36 3.82
C GLU A 246 -19.10 12.63 4.19
N GLY A 247 -19.06 13.06 5.46
CA GLY A 247 -19.71 14.28 5.92
C GLY A 247 -19.01 15.58 5.48
N PRO A 248 -19.25 16.71 6.19
CA PRO A 248 -18.73 18.03 5.82
C PRO A 248 -17.21 18.07 5.55
N GLY A 249 -16.79 18.97 4.67
CA GLY A 249 -15.38 19.15 4.32
C GLY A 249 -14.51 19.65 5.47
N VAL A 250 -13.20 19.64 5.27
CA VAL A 250 -12.23 20.15 6.26
C VAL A 250 -12.26 21.68 6.34
N THR A 251 -12.09 22.21 7.56
CA THR A 251 -11.93 23.65 7.80
C THR A 251 -10.65 24.15 7.13
N LEU A 252 -10.78 25.08 6.19
CA LEU A 252 -9.64 25.59 5.43
C LEU A 252 -8.86 26.64 6.24
N ALA A 253 -7.54 26.65 6.11
CA ALA A 253 -6.68 27.50 6.94
C ALA A 253 -6.99 29.01 6.82
N TYR A 254 -7.38 29.48 5.63
CA TYR A 254 -7.73 30.90 5.43
C TYR A 254 -9.01 31.31 6.17
N MET A 255 -9.89 30.36 6.53
CA MET A 255 -11.12 30.67 7.27
C MET A 255 -10.81 31.26 8.66
N ALA A 256 -9.63 30.98 9.21
CA ALA A 256 -9.19 31.61 10.44
C ALA A 256 -8.82 33.10 10.27
N ASP A 257 -8.57 33.60 9.06
CA ASP A 257 -8.27 35.01 8.87
C ASP A 257 -9.50 35.89 9.13
N ASP A 258 -10.70 35.36 8.87
CA ASP A 258 -11.95 35.95 9.31
C ASP A 258 -12.13 35.75 10.82
N LYS A 259 -12.07 36.83 11.60
CA LYS A 259 -12.26 36.80 13.06
C LYS A 259 -13.70 36.47 13.47
N ALA A 260 -14.68 36.65 12.58
CA ALA A 260 -16.06 36.29 12.83
C ALA A 260 -16.31 34.79 12.66
N TYR A 261 -15.45 34.10 11.90
CA TYR A 261 -15.57 32.65 11.70
C TYR A 261 -15.37 31.89 13.01
N LYS A 262 -16.38 31.08 13.33
CA LYS A 262 -16.44 30.17 14.48
C LYS A 262 -16.88 28.82 13.97
N ASP A 263 -16.34 27.79 14.60
CA ASP A 263 -16.66 26.41 14.27
C ASP A 263 -16.74 25.57 15.55
N HIS A 264 -17.39 24.42 15.47
CA HIS A 264 -17.55 23.49 16.58
C HIS A 264 -16.32 22.61 16.76
N ILE A 265 -16.11 22.10 17.98
CA ILE A 265 -14.89 21.36 18.30
C ILE A 265 -14.77 20.05 17.51
N GLU A 266 -15.90 19.38 17.27
CA GLU A 266 -15.99 18.16 16.46
C GLU A 266 -15.61 18.41 14.99
N SER A 267 -15.96 19.58 14.42
CA SER A 267 -15.58 19.98 13.06
C SER A 267 -14.06 20.23 12.96
N LEU A 268 -13.48 20.90 13.96
CA LEU A 268 -12.04 21.15 14.01
C LEU A 268 -11.25 19.86 14.24
N PHE A 269 -11.73 18.98 15.13
CA PHE A 269 -11.14 17.66 15.34
C PHE A 269 -11.24 16.78 14.09
N ARG A 270 -12.38 16.83 13.40
CA ARG A 270 -12.56 16.20 12.08
C ARG A 270 -11.52 16.65 11.08
N SER A 271 -11.34 17.95 10.98
CA SER A 271 -10.37 18.57 10.09
C SER A 271 -8.94 18.13 10.40
N CYS A 272 -8.60 17.96 11.68
CA CYS A 272 -7.32 17.36 12.10
C CYS A 272 -7.18 15.91 11.65
N MET A 273 -8.19 15.07 11.94
CA MET A 273 -8.15 13.63 11.65
C MET A 273 -8.12 13.31 10.16
N LEU A 274 -8.92 13.99 9.34
CA LEU A 274 -8.96 13.75 7.88
C LEU A 274 -7.65 14.18 7.20
N VAL A 275 -7.12 15.36 7.55
CA VAL A 275 -5.82 15.82 7.02
C VAL A 275 -4.70 14.87 7.44
N LEU A 276 -4.73 14.38 8.67
CA LEU A 276 -3.75 13.40 9.14
C LEU A 276 -3.87 12.06 8.41
N MET A 277 -5.08 11.56 8.23
CA MET A 277 -5.36 10.32 7.52
C MET A 277 -4.84 10.37 6.08
N ASP A 278 -5.23 11.39 5.31
CA ASP A 278 -4.87 11.46 3.89
C ASP A 278 -3.37 11.64 3.68
N ASN A 279 -2.73 12.53 4.43
CA ASN A 279 -1.29 12.75 4.31
C ASN A 279 -0.48 11.56 4.85
N GLY A 280 -0.86 11.04 6.02
CA GLY A 280 -0.15 9.91 6.64
C GLY A 280 -0.22 8.65 5.80
N THR A 281 -1.39 8.33 5.24
CA THR A 281 -1.56 7.15 4.38
C THR A 281 -0.94 7.31 2.99
N ALA A 282 -1.01 8.50 2.38
CA ALA A 282 -0.31 8.77 1.13
C ALA A 282 1.22 8.66 1.29
N GLU A 283 1.77 9.25 2.35
CA GLU A 283 3.20 9.15 2.66
C GLU A 283 3.63 7.71 2.91
N TYR A 284 2.79 6.94 3.63
CA TYR A 284 3.06 5.54 3.89
C TYR A 284 3.13 4.73 2.60
N SER A 285 2.11 4.90 1.74
CA SER A 285 2.06 4.24 0.43
C SER A 285 3.31 4.57 -0.40
N PHE A 286 3.69 5.85 -0.46
CA PHE A 286 4.91 6.26 -1.17
C PHE A 286 6.17 5.62 -0.57
N VAL A 287 6.36 5.66 0.75
CA VAL A 287 7.54 5.08 1.41
C VAL A 287 7.63 3.58 1.13
N THR A 288 6.52 2.85 1.28
CA THR A 288 6.48 1.41 1.01
C THR A 288 6.64 1.09 -0.47
N MET A 289 6.21 1.98 -1.37
CA MET A 289 6.31 1.73 -2.80
C MET A 289 7.65 2.14 -3.38
N PHE A 290 8.30 3.19 -2.88
CA PHE A 290 9.54 3.73 -3.45
C PHE A 290 10.80 3.19 -2.75
N PHE A 291 10.78 3.03 -1.43
CA PHE A 291 11.96 2.58 -0.67
C PHE A 291 11.99 1.09 -0.38
N ALA A 292 10.91 0.35 -0.67
CA ALA A 292 10.93 -1.11 -0.55
C ALA A 292 12.04 -1.71 -1.43
N PRO A 293 12.85 -2.63 -0.87
CA PRO A 293 13.90 -3.30 -1.62
C PRO A 293 13.28 -4.09 -2.78
N GLU A 294 13.87 -3.98 -3.96
CA GLU A 294 13.44 -4.72 -5.13
C GLU A 294 14.27 -6.01 -5.24
N PRO A 295 13.64 -7.17 -5.53
CA PRO A 295 14.41 -8.38 -5.83
C PRO A 295 15.34 -8.13 -7.02
N ASN A 296 16.47 -8.86 -7.06
CA ASN A 296 17.38 -8.80 -8.21
C ASN A 296 16.59 -9.06 -9.49
N LEU A 297 16.89 -8.29 -10.55
CA LEU A 297 16.28 -8.46 -11.86
C LEU A 297 16.31 -9.96 -12.21
N PRO A 298 15.19 -10.59 -12.60
CA PRO A 298 15.23 -11.97 -13.03
C PRO A 298 16.23 -12.05 -14.17
N ALA A 299 17.31 -12.82 -13.97
CA ALA A 299 18.19 -13.20 -15.06
C ALA A 299 17.27 -13.72 -16.16
N SER A 300 17.27 -13.05 -17.32
CA SER A 300 16.49 -13.49 -18.47
C SER A 300 16.78 -14.99 -18.63
N SER A 301 15.81 -15.83 -18.29
CA SER A 301 15.97 -17.26 -18.29
C SER A 301 15.95 -17.69 -19.75
N SER A 302 17.13 -17.69 -20.38
CA SER A 302 17.43 -18.75 -21.33
C SER A 302 17.40 -20.05 -20.51
N LYS A 303 16.22 -20.65 -20.40
CA LYS A 303 16.13 -22.08 -20.15
C LYS A 303 16.89 -22.75 -21.28
N ASP A 304 18.15 -23.09 -21.01
CA ASP A 304 18.78 -24.33 -21.46
C ASP A 304 20.15 -24.48 -20.77
N SER A 305 20.20 -25.44 -19.85
CA SER A 305 21.28 -26.41 -19.71
C SER A 305 22.73 -25.92 -19.79
N ASP A 306 23.30 -25.33 -18.73
CA ASP A 306 24.74 -25.01 -18.73
C ASP A 306 25.44 -25.01 -17.35
N ALA A 307 25.03 -25.91 -16.44
CA ALA A 307 25.69 -26.03 -15.13
C ALA A 307 26.73 -27.16 -15.00
N ASN A 308 26.90 -28.07 -15.98
CA ASN A 308 27.73 -29.28 -15.77
C ASN A 308 28.61 -29.70 -16.97
N MET A 309 29.30 -28.78 -17.63
CA MET A 309 30.18 -29.14 -18.77
C MET A 309 31.64 -28.70 -18.64
N PHE A 310 32.24 -28.76 -17.45
CA PHE A 310 33.71 -28.75 -17.32
C PHE A 310 34.22 -29.67 -16.20
N SER A 311 34.26 -30.98 -16.47
CA SER A 311 35.22 -31.90 -15.83
C SER A 311 35.46 -33.10 -16.77
N PRO A 312 36.68 -33.31 -17.28
CA PRO A 312 36.96 -34.47 -18.10
C PRO A 312 37.15 -35.68 -17.20
N LYS A 313 36.18 -36.62 -17.22
CA LYS A 313 36.41 -37.99 -16.78
C LYS A 313 36.64 -38.85 -18.01
N LEU A 314 37.82 -39.46 -18.11
CA LEU A 314 38.09 -40.58 -19.02
C LEU A 314 37.11 -41.72 -18.70
N PHE A 315 36.57 -42.38 -19.72
CA PHE A 315 36.37 -43.84 -19.89
C PHE A 315 35.49 -44.13 -21.14
N PRO A 316 35.51 -45.36 -21.68
CA PRO A 316 35.65 -45.60 -23.13
C PRO A 316 34.34 -45.95 -23.85
N ALA A 317 34.49 -46.09 -25.16
CA ALA A 317 33.54 -46.46 -26.20
C ALA A 317 32.45 -47.46 -25.80
N ASP A 318 31.22 -47.25 -26.30
CA ASP A 318 30.54 -48.29 -27.07
C ASP A 318 29.47 -47.71 -28.00
N ASP A 319 29.32 -48.42 -29.11
CA ASP A 319 28.42 -48.18 -30.25
C ASP A 319 26.93 -48.37 -29.91
N LEU A 320 26.09 -47.80 -30.78
CA LEU A 320 24.93 -48.40 -31.45
C LEU A 320 23.69 -47.49 -31.49
N GLN A 321 23.29 -47.16 -32.73
CA GLN A 321 21.91 -47.18 -33.28
C GLN A 321 20.86 -46.26 -32.63
N SER A 322 19.89 -45.63 -33.29
CA SER A 322 19.30 -45.64 -34.64
C SER A 322 18.21 -44.54 -34.62
N VAL A 323 18.13 -43.62 -35.60
CA VAL A 323 17.12 -43.58 -36.70
C VAL A 323 15.70 -43.10 -36.31
N GLN A 324 15.16 -42.20 -37.16
CA GLN A 324 13.74 -41.89 -37.44
C GLN A 324 12.96 -41.01 -36.45
N ASP A 325 12.07 -40.10 -36.84
CA ASP A 325 11.67 -39.50 -38.13
C ASP A 325 10.61 -38.41 -37.80
N THR A 326 10.40 -37.45 -38.73
CA THR A 326 9.13 -36.74 -39.12
C THR A 326 8.07 -36.33 -38.06
N ASP A 327 7.28 -35.25 -38.11
CA ASP A 327 6.77 -34.33 -39.14
C ASP A 327 6.20 -33.10 -38.38
N PHE A 328 6.41 -31.85 -38.81
CA PHE A 328 5.61 -31.04 -39.74
C PHE A 328 4.14 -30.72 -39.35
N GLY A 329 3.89 -29.41 -39.16
CA GLY A 329 2.64 -28.72 -39.50
C GLY A 329 1.80 -28.18 -38.33
N VAL A 330 1.07 -27.06 -38.38
CA VAL A 330 0.84 -25.98 -39.37
C VAL A 330 0.07 -24.85 -38.60
N THR A 331 0.53 -23.61 -38.81
CA THR A 331 -0.09 -22.27 -38.83
C THR A 331 -1.51 -21.91 -38.29
N THR A 332 -1.54 -20.90 -37.39
CA THR A 332 -2.25 -19.57 -37.48
C THR A 332 -3.78 -19.45 -37.16
N PRO A 333 -4.40 -18.23 -37.12
CA PRO A 333 -4.57 -17.38 -35.93
C PRO A 333 -6.04 -16.91 -35.71
N ARG A 334 -6.38 -16.25 -34.60
CA ARG A 334 -7.65 -15.48 -34.53
C ARG A 334 -7.59 -14.22 -33.69
N ALA A 335 -8.22 -13.20 -34.26
CA ALA A 335 -8.06 -11.77 -34.02
C ALA A 335 -8.83 -11.19 -32.81
N SER A 336 -8.45 -9.94 -32.55
CA SER A 336 -8.82 -9.03 -31.48
C SER A 336 -10.31 -8.66 -31.39
N ARG A 337 -10.69 -8.21 -30.18
CA ARG A 337 -11.82 -7.31 -29.97
C ARG A 337 -11.44 -6.26 -28.92
N HIS A 338 -11.32 -5.01 -29.38
CA HIS A 338 -11.12 -3.82 -28.56
C HIS A 338 -12.33 -3.57 -27.63
N ARG A 339 -12.05 -3.24 -26.37
CA ARG A 339 -12.92 -2.43 -25.52
C ARG A 339 -12.04 -1.42 -24.76
N THR A 340 -12.42 -0.16 -24.89
CA THR A 340 -11.85 1.01 -24.22
C THR A 340 -12.20 0.98 -22.74
N GLU A 341 -11.20 0.99 -21.86
CA GLU A 341 -11.39 1.06 -20.41
C GLU A 341 -10.81 2.33 -19.78
N SER A 342 -11.61 2.81 -18.85
CA SER A 342 -11.49 3.98 -17.99
C SER A 342 -10.24 3.98 -17.13
N LEU A 343 -9.54 5.11 -17.09
CA LEU A 343 -8.48 5.39 -16.12
C LEU A 343 -9.12 5.57 -14.74
N PHE A 344 -8.52 5.00 -13.69
CA PHE A 344 -9.01 4.88 -12.31
C PHE A 344 -9.92 3.67 -12.02
N SER A 345 -9.34 2.49 -12.18
CA SER A 345 -9.61 1.36 -11.28
C SER A 345 -8.29 0.94 -10.66
N THR A 346 -8.25 0.87 -9.33
CA THR A 346 -7.18 0.24 -8.56
C THR A 346 -7.24 -1.26 -8.81
N ASP A 347 -6.67 -1.71 -9.93
CA ASP A 347 -6.41 -3.12 -10.14
C ASP A 347 -4.98 -3.40 -9.70
N SER A 348 -4.90 -4.15 -8.61
CA SER A 348 -3.67 -4.66 -8.04
C SER A 348 -2.95 -5.52 -9.08
N MET A 349 -1.80 -5.06 -9.56
CA MET A 349 -0.84 -5.96 -10.19
C MET A 349 -0.42 -7.02 -9.16
N PRO A 350 -0.50 -8.32 -9.49
CA PRO A 350 -0.07 -9.36 -8.56
C PRO A 350 1.46 -9.45 -8.60
N LEU A 351 2.12 -8.69 -7.72
CA LEU A 351 3.47 -9.01 -7.25
C LEU A 351 3.36 -9.37 -5.76
N ASP A 352 2.88 -10.58 -5.49
CA ASP A 352 2.86 -11.12 -4.14
C ASP A 352 4.27 -11.60 -3.78
N GLN A 353 5.14 -10.64 -3.47
CA GLN A 353 6.26 -10.83 -2.58
C GLN A 353 5.91 -10.07 -1.32
N THR A 354 5.34 -10.79 -0.34
CA THR A 354 5.09 -10.23 0.98
C THR A 354 6.43 -9.75 1.55
N LEU A 355 6.59 -8.44 1.74
CA LEU A 355 7.74 -7.85 2.44
C LEU A 355 8.00 -8.60 3.73
N THR A 356 9.27 -8.90 4.01
CA THR A 356 9.62 -9.53 5.29
C THR A 356 9.24 -8.60 6.44
N LYS A 357 8.96 -9.18 7.61
CA LYS A 357 8.60 -8.39 8.80
C LYS A 357 9.68 -7.38 9.18
N GLU A 358 10.95 -7.69 8.90
CA GLU A 358 12.10 -6.81 9.14
C GLU A 358 12.11 -5.61 8.19
N GLU A 359 11.91 -5.84 6.89
CA GLU A 359 11.79 -4.77 5.88
C GLU A 359 10.60 -3.87 6.16
N GLN A 360 9.46 -4.46 6.51
CA GLN A 360 8.26 -3.72 6.88
C GLN A 360 8.51 -2.82 8.10
N ASN A 361 9.24 -3.32 9.11
CA ASN A 361 9.62 -2.54 10.28
C ASN A 361 10.61 -1.40 9.95
N ALA A 362 11.54 -1.63 9.03
CA ALA A 362 12.46 -0.59 8.55
C ALA A 362 11.68 0.53 7.83
N LEU A 363 10.74 0.18 6.95
CA LEU A 363 9.87 1.15 6.26
C LEU A 363 8.97 1.91 7.25
N ASN A 364 8.40 1.22 8.24
CA ASN A 364 7.64 1.86 9.32
C ASN A 364 8.51 2.88 10.09
N THR A 365 9.80 2.59 10.28
CA THR A 365 10.75 3.50 10.95
C THR A 365 11.02 4.73 10.09
N VAL A 366 11.21 4.56 8.78
CA VAL A 366 11.37 5.68 7.84
C VAL A 366 10.14 6.59 7.86
N TRP A 367 8.93 6.00 7.81
CA TRP A 367 7.69 6.76 7.89
C TRP A 367 7.57 7.54 9.22
N LYS A 368 7.90 6.91 10.35
CA LYS A 368 7.90 7.59 11.67
C LYS A 368 8.87 8.76 11.72
N GLN A 369 10.09 8.60 11.17
CA GLN A 369 11.05 9.70 11.08
C GLN A 369 10.50 10.92 10.32
N ILE A 370 9.59 10.70 9.37
CA ILE A 370 8.92 11.75 8.61
C ILE A 370 7.72 12.33 9.39
N MET A 371 6.84 11.47 9.89
CA MET A 371 5.51 11.86 10.37
C MET A 371 5.43 12.13 11.87
N ASP A 372 6.36 11.66 12.70
CA ASP A 372 6.30 11.84 14.17
C ASP A 372 6.12 13.32 14.60
N PRO A 373 6.80 14.32 14.01
CA PRO A 373 6.55 15.73 14.37
C PRO A 373 5.14 16.21 14.02
N ALA A 374 4.59 15.73 12.89
CA ALA A 374 3.22 16.04 12.49
C ALA A 374 2.21 15.38 13.45
N LEU A 375 2.46 14.12 13.83
CA LEU A 375 1.67 13.40 14.83
C LEU A 375 1.72 14.10 16.19
N GLU A 376 2.86 14.63 16.61
CA GLU A 376 2.99 15.40 17.85
C GLU A 376 2.13 16.67 17.82
N HIS A 377 2.16 17.43 16.72
CA HIS A 377 1.31 18.61 16.57
C HIS A 377 -0.19 18.25 16.57
N ALA A 378 -0.58 17.17 15.90
CA ALA A 378 -1.96 16.66 15.92
C ALA A 378 -2.38 16.18 17.31
N GLN A 379 -1.51 15.47 18.03
CA GLN A 379 -1.75 15.00 19.40
C GLN A 379 -1.91 16.16 20.39
N ASN A 380 -1.11 17.21 20.25
CA ASN A 380 -1.21 18.40 21.08
C ASN A 380 -2.53 19.14 20.83
N PHE A 381 -2.97 19.24 19.57
CA PHE A 381 -4.28 19.78 19.24
C PHE A 381 -5.42 18.91 19.80
N ALA A 382 -5.33 17.58 19.66
CA ALA A 382 -6.32 16.64 20.19
C ALA A 382 -6.45 16.75 21.71
N ARG A 383 -5.33 16.82 22.45
CA ARG A 383 -5.35 17.07 23.91
C ARG A 383 -6.02 18.39 24.24
N ALA A 384 -5.69 19.45 23.51
CA ALA A 384 -6.34 20.74 23.69
C ALA A 384 -7.84 20.68 23.36
N ALA A 385 -8.28 19.83 22.43
CA ALA A 385 -9.69 19.59 22.11
C ALA A 385 -10.42 18.83 23.22
N PHE A 386 -9.70 17.99 23.98
CA PHE A 386 -10.25 17.23 25.10
C PHE A 386 -10.27 18.03 26.42
N GLU A 387 -9.60 19.19 26.49
CA GLU A 387 -9.48 20.02 27.69
C GLU A 387 -9.96 21.47 27.47
N PRO A 388 -11.02 21.93 28.17
CA PRO A 388 -11.90 21.16 29.06
C PRO A 388 -12.68 20.07 28.29
N PRO A 389 -13.20 19.03 28.98
CA PRO A 389 -13.94 17.95 28.34
C PRO A 389 -15.11 18.53 27.50
N PRO A 390 -15.23 18.16 26.22
CA PRO A 390 -16.35 18.58 25.39
C PRO A 390 -17.69 18.09 25.96
N ALA A 391 -18.77 18.72 25.50
CA ALA A 391 -20.11 18.18 25.73
C ALA A 391 -20.21 16.75 25.19
N VAL A 392 -21.09 15.95 25.80
CA VAL A 392 -21.17 14.52 25.58
C VAL A 392 -21.48 14.15 24.11
N ILE A 393 -22.32 14.92 23.42
CA ILE A 393 -22.68 14.68 22.02
C ILE A 393 -21.49 14.95 21.07
N PRO A 394 -20.82 16.12 21.11
CA PRO A 394 -19.55 16.34 20.38
C PRO A 394 -18.50 15.27 20.66
N LEU A 395 -18.34 14.85 21.93
CA LEU A 395 -17.37 13.83 22.30
C LEU A 395 -17.68 12.48 21.65
N LEU A 396 -18.95 12.04 21.66
CA LEU A 396 -19.35 10.82 20.96
C LEU A 396 -19.16 10.94 19.44
N THR A 397 -19.47 12.11 18.86
CA THR A 397 -19.25 12.40 17.44
C THR A 397 -17.77 12.23 17.06
N MET A 398 -16.86 12.75 17.89
CA MET A 398 -15.40 12.61 17.71
C MET A 398 -14.92 11.16 17.88
N ILE A 399 -15.51 10.39 18.82
CA ILE A 399 -15.24 8.96 18.98
C ILE A 399 -15.63 8.20 17.71
N ARG A 400 -16.82 8.44 17.16
CA ARG A 400 -17.29 7.80 15.91
C ARG A 400 -16.44 8.11 14.72
N LEU A 401 -16.10 9.38 14.55
CA LEU A 401 -15.17 9.77 13.50
C LEU A 401 -13.84 9.01 13.65
N THR A 402 -13.32 8.91 14.86
CA THR A 402 -12.04 8.22 15.11
C THR A 402 -12.14 6.73 14.75
N GLU A 403 -13.29 6.09 14.99
CA GLU A 403 -13.56 4.72 14.56
C GLU A 403 -13.62 4.59 13.04
N SER A 404 -14.33 5.48 12.35
CA SER A 404 -14.38 5.48 10.88
C SER A 404 -13.00 5.71 10.27
N VAL A 405 -12.23 6.67 10.80
CA VAL A 405 -10.85 6.94 10.37
C VAL A 405 -9.94 5.75 10.63
N MET A 406 -10.09 5.07 11.78
CA MET A 406 -9.33 3.86 12.08
C MET A 406 -9.59 2.75 11.05
N LEU A 407 -10.85 2.51 10.69
CA LEU A 407 -11.22 1.52 9.67
C LEU A 407 -10.64 1.87 8.29
N GLU A 408 -10.67 3.15 7.91
CA GLU A 408 -10.11 3.60 6.64
C GLU A 408 -8.57 3.51 6.62
N VAL A 409 -7.91 3.81 7.74
CA VAL A 409 -6.45 3.64 7.90
C VAL A 409 -6.05 2.16 7.81
N GLN A 410 -6.83 1.26 8.41
CA GLN A 410 -6.65 -0.19 8.31
C GLN A 410 -6.83 -0.68 6.86
N LYS A 411 -7.85 -0.19 6.16
CA LYS A 411 -8.08 -0.48 4.73
C LYS A 411 -6.92 -0.03 3.85
N ARG A 412 -6.30 1.12 4.19
CA ARG A 412 -5.12 1.66 3.50
C ARG A 412 -3.80 1.02 3.98
N GLY A 413 -3.82 0.09 4.93
CA GLY A 413 -2.66 -0.68 5.39
C GLY A 413 -1.62 0.09 6.20
N CYS A 414 -1.92 1.28 6.73
CA CYS A 414 -0.95 2.11 7.42
C CYS A 414 -0.87 1.80 8.93
N SER A 415 -0.15 0.73 9.28
CA SER A 415 -0.04 0.24 10.67
C SER A 415 0.52 1.27 11.68
N PRO A 416 1.54 2.09 11.36
CA PRO A 416 2.02 3.12 12.29
C PRO A 416 0.97 4.17 12.66
N LEU A 417 0.16 4.60 11.67
CA LEU A 417 -0.91 5.58 11.89
C LEU A 417 -2.10 4.96 12.64
N GLU A 418 -2.42 3.70 12.37
CA GLU A 418 -3.43 2.95 13.12
C GLU A 418 -3.15 2.98 14.62
N SER A 419 -1.89 2.72 15.01
CA SER A 419 -1.46 2.73 16.41
C SER A 419 -1.70 4.10 17.07
N PHE A 420 -1.45 5.19 16.34
CA PHE A 420 -1.70 6.55 16.80
C PHE A 420 -3.19 6.85 16.98
N VAL A 421 -4.00 6.54 15.96
CA VAL A 421 -5.46 6.75 15.97
C VAL A 421 -6.11 5.94 17.10
N PHE A 422 -5.66 4.71 17.31
CA PHE A 422 -6.10 3.87 18.44
C PHE A 422 -5.78 4.52 19.79
N GLY A 423 -4.58 5.11 19.93
CA GLY A 423 -4.18 5.85 21.12
C GLY A 423 -5.08 7.06 21.43
N LEU A 424 -5.55 7.78 20.41
CA LEU A 424 -6.52 8.86 20.57
C LEU A 424 -7.89 8.33 21.01
N ARG A 425 -8.35 7.23 20.41
CA ARG A 425 -9.62 6.57 20.80
C ARG A 425 -9.61 6.16 22.28
N LEU A 426 -8.51 5.58 22.75
CA LEU A 426 -8.37 5.13 24.14
C LEU A 426 -8.45 6.29 25.15
N GLN A 427 -8.04 7.50 24.76
CA GLN A 427 -8.12 8.71 25.61
C GLN A 427 -9.55 9.23 25.74
N MET A 428 -10.40 9.10 24.71
CA MET A 428 -11.74 9.68 24.70
C MET A 428 -12.78 8.87 25.50
N TRP A 429 -12.67 7.53 25.53
CA TRP A 429 -13.66 6.69 26.22
C TRP A 429 -13.78 6.95 27.73
N PRO A 430 -12.67 7.08 28.50
CA PRO A 430 -12.75 7.45 29.91
C PRO A 430 -13.38 8.83 30.13
N LEU A 431 -13.08 9.80 29.26
CA LEU A 431 -13.69 11.13 29.30
C LEU A 431 -15.21 11.04 29.07
N PHE A 432 -15.63 10.23 28.10
CA PHE A 432 -17.05 10.01 27.81
C PHE A 432 -17.77 9.34 28.97
N GLN A 433 -17.17 8.29 29.57
CA GLN A 433 -17.75 7.60 30.72
C GLN A 433 -17.92 8.53 31.92
N LYS A 434 -16.92 9.36 32.20
CA LYS A 434 -16.99 10.38 33.26
C LYS A 434 -18.09 11.40 32.95
N ALA A 435 -18.11 11.96 31.75
CA ALA A 435 -19.12 12.93 31.35
C ALA A 435 -20.54 12.37 31.44
N MET A 436 -20.77 11.12 31.02
CA MET A 436 -22.07 10.44 31.20
C MET A 436 -22.44 10.22 32.66
N SER A 437 -21.46 9.86 33.50
CA SER A 437 -21.69 9.71 34.94
C SER A 437 -22.08 11.03 35.59
N ASP A 438 -21.42 12.13 35.20
CA ASP A 438 -21.75 13.48 35.66
C ASP A 438 -23.18 13.90 35.25
N GLN A 439 -23.64 13.51 34.05
CA GLN A 439 -25.04 13.74 33.62
C GLN A 439 -26.04 12.98 34.50
N VAL A 440 -25.77 11.69 34.78
CA VAL A 440 -26.61 10.85 35.64
C VAL A 440 -26.64 11.39 37.07
N ASP A 441 -25.49 11.75 37.63
CA ASP A 441 -25.38 12.24 38.99
C ASP A 441 -26.02 13.63 39.16
N ALA A 442 -25.93 14.51 38.15
CA ALA A 442 -26.62 15.79 38.16
C ALA A 442 -28.15 15.60 38.21
N LEU A 443 -28.68 14.68 37.40
CA LEU A 443 -30.11 14.38 37.36
C LEU A 443 -30.59 13.72 38.67
N LYS A 444 -29.80 12.77 39.20
CA LYS A 444 -30.05 12.10 40.47
C LYS A 444 -30.10 13.08 41.65
N LYS A 445 -29.12 13.99 41.75
CA LYS A 445 -29.09 15.02 42.82
C LYS A 445 -30.33 15.92 42.80
N LEU A 446 -30.82 16.25 41.60
CA LEU A 446 -32.04 17.02 41.44
C LEU A 446 -33.28 16.21 41.85
N ALA A 447 -33.34 14.93 41.47
CA ALA A 447 -34.44 14.03 41.82
C ALA A 447 -34.55 13.80 43.33
N GLU A 448 -33.42 13.61 44.02
CA GLU A 448 -33.37 13.40 45.47
C GLU A 448 -33.55 14.71 46.29
N GLY A 449 -33.61 15.88 45.62
CA GLY A 449 -33.65 17.19 46.29
C GLY A 449 -32.35 17.58 46.99
N ALA A 450 -31.28 16.81 46.80
CA ALA A 450 -29.98 16.92 47.47
C ALA A 450 -29.06 18.02 46.90
N GLY A 451 -29.64 19.07 46.30
CA GLY A 451 -28.90 20.19 45.71
C GLY A 451 -28.35 21.21 46.71
N GLY A 452 -28.74 21.11 47.99
CA GLY A 452 -28.24 21.96 49.06
C GLY A 452 -27.38 21.16 50.04
N GLY A 453 -26.11 21.54 50.21
CA GLY A 453 -25.35 21.11 51.39
C GLY A 453 -26.08 21.53 52.68
N TYR A 454 -25.63 21.05 53.84
CA TYR A 454 -26.26 21.23 55.17
C TYR A 454 -26.73 22.67 55.55
N PHE A 455 -26.38 23.71 54.76
CA PHE A 455 -26.78 25.11 54.92
C PHE A 455 -27.44 25.77 53.67
N ARG A 456 -27.80 25.03 52.61
CA ARG A 456 -28.50 25.58 51.42
C ARG A 456 -29.91 24.98 51.28
N ARG A 457 -30.88 25.85 50.95
CA ARG A 457 -32.26 25.46 50.60
C ARG A 457 -32.22 24.45 49.43
N ALA A 458 -33.07 23.42 49.49
CA ALA A 458 -33.25 22.50 48.37
C ALA A 458 -33.62 23.29 47.10
N VAL A 459 -33.08 22.90 45.95
CA VAL A 459 -33.45 23.51 44.66
C VAL A 459 -34.90 23.12 44.38
N GLU A 460 -35.80 24.09 44.38
CA GLU A 460 -37.19 23.89 44.00
C GLU A 460 -37.26 23.65 42.48
N THR A 461 -37.80 22.51 42.09
CA THR A 461 -38.04 22.16 40.69
C THR A 461 -39.35 22.81 40.25
N THR A 462 -39.33 23.49 39.10
CA THR A 462 -40.52 24.07 38.45
C THR A 462 -40.93 23.24 37.25
N ASP A 463 -42.22 23.24 36.89
CA ASP A 463 -42.74 22.57 35.68
C ASP A 463 -41.93 22.92 34.42
N ALA A 464 -41.56 24.20 34.26
CA ALA A 464 -40.74 24.67 33.14
C ALA A 464 -39.33 24.05 33.15
N SER A 465 -38.69 23.95 34.31
CA SER A 465 -37.36 23.33 34.44
C SER A 465 -37.39 21.84 34.10
N VAL A 466 -38.40 21.09 34.55
CA VAL A 466 -38.55 19.65 34.28
C VAL A 466 -38.83 19.40 32.80
N ASN A 467 -39.68 20.22 32.18
CA ASN A 467 -39.95 20.13 30.75
C ASN A 467 -38.70 20.43 29.90
N ASN A 468 -37.85 21.38 30.31
CA ASN A 468 -36.58 21.64 29.63
C ASN A 468 -35.59 20.47 29.77
N ILE A 469 -35.53 19.83 30.94
CA ILE A 469 -34.72 18.62 31.15
C ILE A 469 -35.22 17.48 30.24
N CYS A 470 -36.54 17.28 30.12
CA CYS A 470 -37.11 16.28 29.23
C CYS A 470 -36.73 16.55 27.76
N LYS A 471 -36.83 17.80 27.30
CA LYS A 471 -36.41 18.18 25.93
C LYS A 471 -34.92 17.90 25.68
N ARG A 472 -34.04 18.24 26.63
CA ARG A 472 -32.60 17.95 26.51
C ARG A 472 -32.30 16.45 26.52
N TYR A 473 -33.01 15.68 27.34
CA TYR A 473 -32.93 14.23 27.35
C TYR A 473 -33.30 13.64 25.99
N ILE A 474 -34.39 14.12 25.38
CA ILE A 474 -34.83 13.70 24.04
C ILE A 474 -33.72 13.98 23.01
N VAL A 475 -33.16 15.19 22.99
CA VAL A 475 -32.07 15.54 22.07
C VAL A 475 -30.85 14.64 22.28
N LEU A 476 -30.44 14.41 23.52
CA LEU A 476 -29.31 13.53 23.85
C LEU A 476 -29.56 12.09 23.39
N PHE A 477 -30.74 11.55 23.71
CA PHE A 477 -31.12 10.18 23.35
C PHE A 477 -31.14 10.00 21.83
N LEU A 478 -31.79 10.91 21.10
CA LEU A 478 -31.87 10.88 19.64
C LEU A 478 -30.49 10.98 18.99
N SER A 479 -29.65 11.92 19.46
CA SER A 479 -28.29 12.09 18.93
C SER A 479 -27.45 10.83 19.12
N PHE A 480 -27.57 10.17 20.27
CA PHE A 480 -26.87 8.92 20.55
C PHE A 480 -27.33 7.79 19.65
N VAL A 481 -28.64 7.65 19.44
CA VAL A 481 -29.18 6.64 18.53
C VAL A 481 -28.71 6.90 17.09
N MET A 482 -28.67 8.15 16.64
CA MET A 482 -28.17 8.50 15.31
C MET A 482 -26.66 8.24 15.14
N LEU A 483 -25.88 8.41 16.21
CA LEU A 483 -24.43 8.15 16.23
C LEU A 483 -24.07 6.68 16.48
N THR A 484 -25.03 5.82 16.79
CA THR A 484 -24.79 4.40 17.07
C THR A 484 -25.38 3.55 15.94
N GLU A 485 -24.52 2.94 15.13
CA GLU A 485 -24.92 2.05 14.04
C GLU A 485 -25.09 0.59 14.51
N GLN A 486 -24.38 0.18 15.56
CA GLN A 486 -24.39 -1.20 16.07
C GLN A 486 -25.29 -1.35 17.29
N THR A 487 -26.10 -2.40 17.32
CA THR A 487 -27.04 -2.68 18.43
C THR A 487 -26.37 -3.16 19.71
N GLU A 488 -25.09 -3.55 19.66
CA GLU A 488 -24.35 -4.22 20.75
C GLU A 488 -23.46 -3.28 21.59
N GLU A 489 -23.75 -1.98 21.60
CA GLU A 489 -22.99 -1.01 22.39
C GLU A 489 -23.48 -0.90 23.83
N THR A 490 -23.22 -1.96 24.59
CA THR A 490 -23.69 -2.14 25.97
C THR A 490 -23.39 -0.95 26.87
N MET A 491 -22.21 -0.32 26.75
CA MET A 491 -21.83 0.82 27.59
C MET A 491 -22.68 2.08 27.32
N ILE A 492 -22.95 2.41 26.06
CA ILE A 492 -23.72 3.60 25.68
C ILE A 492 -25.18 3.42 26.12
N PHE A 493 -25.79 2.28 25.78
CA PHE A 493 -27.17 2.00 26.13
C PHE A 493 -27.38 1.80 27.65
N SER A 494 -26.39 1.29 28.38
CA SER A 494 -26.42 1.22 29.84
C SER A 494 -26.51 2.61 30.48
N ASN A 495 -25.71 3.57 30.00
CA ASN A 495 -25.78 4.93 30.52
C ASN A 495 -27.08 5.66 30.13
N LEU A 496 -27.60 5.44 28.92
CA LEU A 496 -28.92 5.95 28.52
C LEU A 496 -30.05 5.37 29.36
N LEU A 497 -29.99 4.07 29.69
CA LEU A 497 -30.93 3.41 30.59
C LEU A 497 -30.89 4.02 32.00
N ARG A 498 -29.69 4.31 32.54
CA ARG A 498 -29.54 4.98 33.83
C ARG A 498 -30.13 6.39 33.81
N LEU A 499 -29.88 7.17 32.75
CA LEU A 499 -30.48 8.50 32.58
C LEU A 499 -32.01 8.43 32.55
N ARG A 500 -32.57 7.46 31.82
CA ARG A 500 -34.02 7.21 31.79
C ARG A 500 -34.59 6.96 33.18
N GLN A 501 -33.96 6.07 33.95
CA GLN A 501 -34.40 5.73 35.30
C GLN A 501 -34.38 6.96 36.23
N GLU A 502 -33.33 7.77 36.17
CA GLU A 502 -33.25 8.99 36.98
C GLU A 502 -34.23 10.08 36.50
N LEU A 503 -34.51 10.17 35.19
CA LEU A 503 -35.53 11.09 34.66
C LEU A 503 -36.93 10.69 35.14
N THR A 504 -37.27 9.40 35.10
CA THR A 504 -38.54 8.90 35.62
C THR A 504 -38.70 9.25 37.09
N LYS A 505 -37.67 9.01 37.92
CA LYS A 505 -37.68 9.36 39.34
C LYS A 505 -37.85 10.86 39.57
N LEU A 506 -37.20 11.71 38.77
CA LEU A 506 -37.34 13.16 38.86
C LEU A 506 -38.79 13.58 38.62
N ILE A 507 -39.42 13.07 37.56
CA ILE A 507 -40.80 13.42 37.19
C ILE A 507 -41.77 12.94 38.28
N GLU A 508 -41.60 11.72 38.78
CA GLU A 508 -42.40 11.17 39.88
C GLU A 508 -42.26 12.04 41.15
N THR A 509 -41.03 12.32 41.58
CA THR A 509 -40.75 13.12 42.79
C THR A 509 -41.21 14.57 42.68
N HIS A 510 -41.11 15.18 41.49
CA HIS A 510 -41.60 16.54 41.26
C HIS A 510 -43.13 16.62 41.32
N THR A 511 -43.81 15.66 40.71
CA THR A 511 -45.28 15.65 40.67
C THR A 511 -45.89 15.26 42.02
N ASP A 512 -45.24 14.38 42.80
CA ASP A 512 -45.70 13.98 44.14
C ASP A 512 -45.65 15.11 45.18
N LYS A 513 -44.92 16.21 44.92
CA LYS A 513 -44.91 17.42 45.77
C LYS A 513 -46.22 18.22 45.70
N SER A 514 -47.03 18.01 44.66
CA SER A 514 -48.33 18.66 44.52
C SER A 514 -49.33 17.95 45.45
N GLY A 515 -49.77 18.62 46.51
CA GLY A 515 -50.68 18.04 47.51
C GLY A 515 -52.09 17.66 46.99
N ASP A 516 -52.42 17.98 45.74
CA ASP A 516 -53.67 17.60 45.08
C ASP A 516 -53.46 16.41 44.12
N GLY A 517 -54.03 15.25 44.45
CA GLY A 517 -53.90 14.02 43.67
C GLY A 517 -54.37 14.13 42.21
N LEU A 518 -55.36 14.98 41.90
CA LEU A 518 -55.79 15.19 40.50
C LEU A 518 -54.78 16.05 39.73
N ALA A 519 -54.28 17.12 40.34
CA ALA A 519 -53.25 17.97 39.75
C ALA A 519 -51.95 17.17 39.49
N THR A 520 -51.53 16.35 40.46
CA THR A 520 -50.38 15.43 40.33
C THR A 520 -50.53 14.49 39.14
N ALA A 521 -51.69 13.84 38.99
CA ALA A 521 -51.94 12.92 37.89
C ALA A 521 -51.98 13.64 36.53
N THR A 522 -52.56 14.83 36.47
CA THR A 522 -52.67 15.65 35.26
C THR A 522 -51.29 16.15 34.78
N THR A 523 -50.51 16.76 35.67
CA THR A 523 -49.15 17.24 35.34
C THR A 523 -48.23 16.10 34.94
N ARG A 524 -48.32 14.95 35.63
CA ARG A 524 -47.53 13.75 35.29
C ARG A 524 -47.89 13.20 33.91
N SER A 525 -49.17 13.10 33.58
CA SER A 525 -49.62 12.68 32.25
C SER A 525 -49.14 13.63 31.15
N SER A 526 -49.23 14.95 31.38
CA SER A 526 -48.78 15.97 30.42
C SER A 526 -47.28 15.88 30.13
N ILE A 527 -46.44 15.71 31.16
CA ILE A 527 -44.98 15.62 30.97
C ILE A 527 -44.60 14.36 30.17
N PHE A 528 -45.23 13.22 30.45
CA PHE A 528 -44.98 11.99 29.70
C PHE A 528 -45.48 12.07 28.25
N GLU A 529 -46.63 12.70 28.02
CA GLU A 529 -47.16 12.93 26.67
C GLU A 529 -46.23 13.83 25.85
N ASP A 530 -45.73 14.93 26.43
CA ASP A 530 -44.76 15.82 25.78
C ASP A 530 -43.45 15.09 25.43
N LEU A 531 -42.95 14.24 26.34
CA LEU A 531 -41.75 13.45 26.14
C LEU A 531 -41.96 12.43 25.00
N LEU A 532 -43.07 11.69 25.03
CA LEU A 532 -43.42 10.73 24.01
C LEU A 532 -43.62 11.40 22.64
N GLN A 533 -44.26 12.56 22.61
CA GLN A 533 -44.45 13.34 21.38
C GLN A 533 -43.10 13.81 20.82
N GLY A 534 -42.20 14.30 21.68
CA GLY A 534 -40.85 14.71 21.28
C GLY A 534 -40.02 13.57 20.71
N LEU A 535 -40.03 12.39 21.35
CA LEU A 535 -39.37 11.19 20.81
C LEU A 535 -39.97 10.79 19.45
N ASN A 536 -41.30 10.69 19.34
CA ASN A 536 -41.95 10.32 18.10
C ASN A 536 -41.69 11.32 16.95
N ARG A 537 -41.55 12.61 17.25
CA ARG A 537 -41.19 13.62 16.24
C ARG A 537 -39.74 13.45 15.79
N GLY A 538 -38.80 13.33 16.73
CA GLY A 538 -37.38 13.21 16.41
C GLY A 538 -37.01 11.91 15.69
N PHE A 539 -37.72 10.80 15.96
CA PHE A 539 -37.49 9.53 15.26
C PHE A 539 -38.06 9.48 13.83
N ARG A 540 -38.95 10.40 13.42
CA ARG A 540 -39.38 10.47 12.01
C ARG A 540 -38.23 10.82 11.07
N SER A 541 -37.24 11.56 11.57
CA SER A 541 -36.03 11.97 10.85
C SER A 541 -34.84 11.04 11.08
N ALA A 542 -34.94 10.06 12.00
CA ALA A 542 -33.85 9.18 12.38
C ALA A 542 -34.00 7.78 11.74
N PRO A 543 -32.89 7.06 11.47
CA PRO A 543 -32.96 5.67 11.02
C PRO A 543 -33.63 4.77 12.06
N SER A 544 -34.34 3.74 11.60
CA SER A 544 -35.05 2.81 12.48
C SER A 544 -34.06 2.02 13.35
N HIS A 545 -34.09 2.25 14.66
CA HIS A 545 -33.18 1.58 15.60
C HIS A 545 -33.98 0.79 16.68
N PRO A 546 -33.66 -0.49 16.95
CA PRO A 546 -34.42 -1.30 17.92
C PRO A 546 -34.50 -0.72 19.34
N LYS A 547 -33.42 -0.07 19.80
CA LYS A 547 -33.41 0.60 21.12
C LYS A 547 -34.27 1.87 21.15
N ALA A 548 -34.45 2.55 20.01
CA ALA A 548 -35.39 3.66 19.92
C ALA A 548 -36.83 3.17 20.12
N GLN A 549 -37.19 2.05 19.50
CA GLN A 549 -38.50 1.45 19.67
C GLN A 549 -38.75 1.02 21.12
N THR A 550 -37.74 0.44 21.77
CA THR A 550 -37.81 0.05 23.19
C THR A 550 -38.07 1.26 24.09
N GLU A 551 -37.42 2.40 23.78
CA GLU A 551 -37.60 3.64 24.53
C GLU A 551 -39.00 4.23 24.35
N ILE A 552 -39.51 4.27 23.12
CA ILE A 552 -40.87 4.73 22.82
C ILE A 552 -41.90 3.87 23.55
N THR A 553 -41.74 2.55 23.55
CA THR A 553 -42.65 1.63 24.26
C THR A 553 -42.64 1.90 25.76
N TYR A 554 -41.47 2.10 26.37
CA TYR A 554 -41.36 2.41 27.80
C TYR A 554 -42.11 3.69 28.19
N TRP A 555 -41.91 4.78 27.44
CA TRP A 555 -42.60 6.04 27.74
C TRP A 555 -44.10 5.99 27.45
N ARG A 556 -44.53 5.18 26.47
CA ARG A 556 -45.95 4.92 26.20
C ARG A 556 -46.61 4.21 27.38
N GLU A 557 -45.99 3.14 27.90
CA GLU A 557 -46.52 2.43 29.07
C GLU A 557 -46.66 3.37 30.29
N LYS A 558 -45.68 4.25 30.51
CA LYS A 558 -45.73 5.25 31.60
C LYS A 558 -46.81 6.30 31.43
N GLU A 559 -47.03 6.79 30.21
CA GLU A 559 -48.13 7.71 29.90
C GLU A 559 -49.49 7.04 30.12
N GLU A 560 -49.68 5.80 29.64
CA GLU A 560 -50.92 5.05 29.84
C GLU A 560 -51.21 4.78 31.32
N GLU A 561 -50.19 4.44 32.11
CA GLU A 561 -50.30 4.27 33.57
C GLU A 561 -50.74 5.57 34.26
N ALA A 562 -50.16 6.72 33.86
CA ALA A 562 -50.51 8.02 34.41
C ALA A 562 -51.94 8.44 34.04
N ARG A 563 -52.33 8.23 32.78
CA ARG A 563 -53.69 8.52 32.27
C ARG A 563 -54.76 7.70 32.97
N LYS A 564 -54.55 6.40 33.15
CA LYS A 564 -55.46 5.53 33.92
C LYS A 564 -55.63 5.99 35.37
N ARG A 565 -54.56 6.45 36.02
CA ARG A 565 -54.63 7.02 37.39
C ARG A 565 -55.41 8.34 37.42
N MET A 566 -55.25 9.20 36.41
CA MET A 566 -56.03 10.43 36.29
C MET A 566 -57.53 10.13 36.12
N ASP A 567 -57.89 9.21 35.23
CA ASP A 567 -59.28 8.82 34.98
C ASP A 567 -59.94 8.23 36.22
N THR A 568 -59.24 7.35 36.95
CA THR A 568 -59.75 6.75 38.19
C THR A 568 -59.97 7.77 39.30
N ILE A 569 -59.05 8.73 39.50
CA ILE A 569 -59.22 9.81 40.50
C ILE A 569 -60.37 10.74 40.10
N THR A 570 -60.53 11.02 38.81
CA THR A 570 -61.62 11.84 38.26
C THR A 570 -62.98 11.16 38.48
N GLN A 571 -63.08 9.86 38.19
CA GLN A 571 -64.27 9.06 38.46
C GLN A 571 -64.61 9.00 39.96
N GLN A 572 -63.61 8.83 40.84
CA GLN A 572 -63.83 8.83 42.29
C GLN A 572 -64.32 10.19 42.82
N ARG A 573 -63.90 11.31 42.22
CA ARG A 573 -64.44 12.64 42.53
C ARG A 573 -65.88 12.80 42.04
N HIS A 574 -66.22 12.29 40.86
CA HIS A 574 -67.58 12.34 40.32
C HIS A 574 -68.59 11.42 41.03
N VAL A 575 -68.14 10.34 41.68
CA VAL A 575 -68.99 9.43 42.47
C VAL A 575 -69.23 9.92 43.91
N ARG A 576 -68.53 10.97 44.37
CA ARG A 576 -68.78 11.63 45.67
C ARG A 576 -69.48 13.01 45.57
N PRO A 577 -70.63 13.17 44.90
CA PRO A 577 -71.45 14.37 45.11
C PRO A 577 -72.39 14.10 46.30
N GLY A 578 -72.04 14.64 47.47
CA GLY A 578 -72.94 14.72 48.62
C GLY A 578 -72.80 13.61 49.67
N ARG A 579 -72.05 13.94 50.73
CA ARG A 579 -72.46 13.64 52.11
C ARG A 579 -72.24 14.88 52.94
#